data_AF-A0A0L9TT34-F1
#
_entry.id   AF-A0A0L9TT34-F1
#
_cell.length_a   1.000
_cell.length_b   1.000
_cell.length_c   1.000
_cell.angle_alpha   90.00
_cell.angle_beta   90.00
_cell.angle_gamma   90.00
#
_symmetry.space_group_name_H-M   'P 1'
#
loop_
_entity.id
_entity.type
_entity.pdbx_description
1 polymer ?
#
loop_
_entity_poly.entity_id
_entity_poly.type
_entity_poly.pdbx_seq_one_letter_code
_entity_poly.pdbx_strand_id
1 'polypeptide(L)'
;MNGTSDRPQSDYGVSGEGLREAIKNGDIGAVKKLLNEGVDANYKDKQGLSLLHLAAVFNQTDIVFTLMDSGASLEYKNAQGN
;
A
#
# COMPACT_ATOMS: atom_id res chain seq x y z
N MET A 1 -20.60 14.57 22.63
CA MET A 1 -20.23 14.88 21.24
C MET A 1 -19.02 15.80 21.27
N ASN A 2 -17.82 15.25 21.14
CA ASN A 2 -16.62 16.03 20.81
C ASN A 2 -15.84 15.17 19.81
N GLY A 3 -16.15 15.37 18.53
CA GLY A 3 -15.46 14.76 17.41
C GLY A 3 -14.12 15.43 17.21
N THR A 4 -13.21 15.22 18.14
CA THR A 4 -11.78 15.42 17.87
C THR A 4 -11.37 14.28 16.97
N SER A 5 -11.40 14.55 15.66
CA SER A 5 -10.67 13.82 14.63
C SER A 5 -9.17 13.93 14.91
N ASP A 6 -8.73 13.44 16.06
CA ASP A 6 -7.37 13.00 16.29
C ASP A 6 -7.28 11.68 15.53
N ARG A 7 -7.16 11.78 14.19
CA ARG A 7 -6.64 10.63 13.44
C ARG A 7 -5.27 10.45 14.06
N PRO A 8 -5.01 9.38 14.85
CA PRO A 8 -3.68 9.16 15.36
C PRO A 8 -2.79 9.21 14.13
N GLN A 9 -1.74 10.02 14.16
CA GLN A 9 -0.62 9.85 13.25
C GLN A 9 -0.37 8.36 13.24
N SER A 10 -0.81 7.71 12.18
CA SER A 10 -0.81 6.27 12.13
C SER A 10 0.66 5.99 11.93
N ASP A 11 1.34 5.66 13.03
CA ASP A 11 2.73 5.21 13.04
C ASP A 11 2.78 3.85 12.37
N TYR A 12 2.45 3.82 11.07
CA TYR A 12 2.72 2.70 10.21
C TYR A 12 4.22 2.50 10.25
N GLY A 13 4.66 1.38 10.81
CA GLY A 13 6.08 1.06 10.87
C GLY A 13 6.66 1.07 9.45
N VAL A 14 7.81 1.72 9.25
CA VAL A 14 8.51 1.85 7.97
C VAL A 14 8.95 0.47 7.48
N SER A 15 8.00 -0.24 6.87
CA SER A 15 8.07 -1.66 6.54
C SER A 15 6.97 -1.99 5.54
N GLY A 16 7.15 -3.06 4.76
CA GLY A 16 6.13 -3.48 3.81
C GLY A 16 4.78 -3.83 4.45
N GLU A 17 4.78 -4.29 5.71
CA GLU A 17 3.56 -4.55 6.48
C GLU A 17 2.85 -3.25 6.90
N GLY A 18 3.59 -2.21 7.30
CA GLY A 18 3.00 -0.89 7.56
C GLY A 18 2.44 -0.24 6.28
N LEU A 19 3.11 -0.43 5.14
CA LEU A 19 2.61 0.04 3.84
C LEU A 19 1.32 -0.67 3.46
N ARG A 20 1.24 -1.99 3.69
CA ARG A 20 0.00 -2.75 3.52
C ARG A 20 -1.16 -2.20 4.36
N GLU A 21 -0.90 -1.90 5.63
CA GLU A 21 -1.95 -1.36 6.52
C GLU A 21 -2.44 0.01 6.05
N ALA A 22 -1.54 0.88 5.60
CA ALA A 22 -1.89 2.16 5.00
C ALA A 22 -2.79 2.00 3.76
N ILE A 23 -2.48 1.02 2.89
CA ILE A 23 -3.30 0.71 1.71
C ILE A 23 -4.70 0.22 2.12
N LYS A 24 -4.76 -0.67 3.12
CA LYS A 24 -6.03 -1.22 3.63
C LYS A 24 -6.93 -0.12 4.22
N ASN A 25 -6.34 0.88 4.86
CA ASN A 25 -7.06 2.03 5.39
C ASN A 25 -7.41 3.09 4.33
N GLY A 26 -6.84 3.00 3.11
CA GLY A 26 -6.99 4.03 2.09
C GLY A 26 -6.17 5.30 2.37
N ASP A 27 -5.15 5.21 3.22
CA ASP A 27 -4.32 6.32 3.66
C ASP A 27 -3.20 6.62 2.65
N ILE A 28 -3.56 7.29 1.55
CA ILE A 28 -2.60 7.69 0.49
C ILE A 28 -1.43 8.51 1.06
N GLY A 29 -1.68 9.35 2.06
CA GLY A 29 -0.65 10.17 2.70
C GLY A 29 0.43 9.32 3.37
N ALA A 30 0.03 8.27 4.08
CA ALA A 30 0.96 7.33 4.70
C ALA A 30 1.67 6.47 3.64
N VAL A 31 0.95 6.02 2.61
CA VAL A 31 1.56 5.28 1.48
C VAL A 31 2.70 6.09 0.86
N LYS A 32 2.46 7.36 0.54
CA LYS A 32 3.50 8.25 -0.02
C LYS A 32 4.67 8.44 0.93
N LYS A 33 4.41 8.66 2.22
CA LYS A 33 5.45 8.82 3.24
C LYS A 33 6.34 7.57 3.30
N LEU A 34 5.74 6.39 3.44
CA LEU A 34 6.44 5.11 3.54
C LEU A 34 7.27 4.80 2.29
N LEU A 35 6.71 5.05 1.11
CA LEU A 35 7.44 4.91 -0.15
C LEU A 35 8.64 5.87 -0.21
N ASN A 36 8.47 7.11 0.24
CA ASN A 36 9.56 8.09 0.32
C ASN A 36 10.62 7.72 1.37
N GLU A 37 10.25 6.98 2.42
CA GLU A 37 11.19 6.40 3.38
C GLU A 37 11.96 5.18 2.83
N GLY A 38 11.73 4.79 1.58
CA GLY A 38 12.42 3.69 0.93
C GLY A 38 11.82 2.32 1.20
N VAL A 39 10.55 2.26 1.64
CA VAL A 39 9.85 0.98 1.79
C VAL A 39 9.68 0.30 0.44
N ASP A 40 9.94 -1.00 0.41
CA ASP A 40 9.76 -1.84 -0.77
C ASP A 40 8.31 -1.82 -1.28
N ALA A 41 8.09 -1.08 -2.38
CA ALA A 41 6.80 -1.02 -3.07
C ALA A 41 6.40 -2.38 -3.71
N ASN A 42 7.35 -3.31 -3.81
CA ASN A 42 7.17 -4.69 -4.29
C ASN A 42 6.93 -5.70 -3.16
N TYR A 43 6.69 -5.23 -1.93
CA TYR A 43 6.39 -6.12 -0.81
C TYR A 43 5.20 -7.04 -1.13
N LYS A 44 5.33 -8.30 -0.68
CA LYS A 44 4.30 -9.31 -0.78
C LYS A 44 3.92 -9.77 0.61
N ASP A 45 2.62 -9.85 0.85
CA ASP A 45 2.07 -10.42 2.08
C ASP A 45 2.37 -11.94 2.14
N LYS A 46 2.12 -12.57 3.30
CA LYS A 46 2.26 -14.01 3.53
C LYS A 46 1.43 -14.86 2.55
N GLN A 47 0.38 -14.29 1.97
CA GLN A 47 -0.42 -14.93 0.91
C GLN A 47 0.22 -14.84 -0.49
N GLY A 48 1.39 -14.19 -0.63
CA GLY A 48 2.02 -13.91 -1.92
C GLY A 48 1.39 -12.74 -2.68
N LEU A 49 0.43 -12.03 -2.08
CA LEU A 49 -0.22 -10.87 -2.69
C LEU A 49 0.67 -9.64 -2.59
N SER A 50 0.92 -8.97 -3.72
CA SER A 50 1.63 -7.70 -3.76
C SER A 50 0.77 -6.54 -3.25
N LEU A 51 1.41 -5.45 -2.86
CA LEU A 51 0.74 -4.20 -2.48
C LEU A 51 -0.25 -3.69 -3.55
N LEU A 52 0.08 -3.87 -4.83
CA LEU A 52 -0.83 -3.55 -5.94
C LEU A 52 -2.11 -4.41 -5.94
N HIS A 53 -2.00 -5.71 -5.66
CA HIS A 53 -3.19 -6.57 -5.55
C HIS A 53 -4.10 -6.09 -4.42
N LEU A 54 -3.51 -5.72 -3.29
CA LEU A 54 -4.28 -5.20 -2.15
C LEU A 54 -4.97 -3.90 -2.52
N ALA A 55 -4.25 -2.94 -3.11
CA ALA A 55 -4.83 -1.69 -3.57
C ALA A 55 -5.97 -1.91 -4.58
N ALA A 56 -5.84 -2.89 -5.49
CA ALA A 56 -6.92 -3.28 -6.40
C ALA A 56 -8.13 -3.91 -5.68
N VAL A 57 -7.90 -4.81 -4.72
CA VAL A 57 -8.95 -5.46 -3.91
C VAL A 57 -9.73 -4.44 -3.08
N PHE A 58 -9.04 -3.44 -2.52
CA PHE A 58 -9.66 -2.35 -1.76
C PHE A 58 -10.19 -1.22 -2.65
N ASN A 59 -10.11 -1.36 -3.97
CA ASN A 59 -10.54 -0.37 -4.96
C ASN A 59 -9.90 1.01 -4.75
N GLN A 60 -8.62 1.02 -4.36
CA GLN A 60 -7.81 2.18 -4.05
C GLN A 60 -6.95 2.59 -5.26
N THR A 61 -7.61 3.07 -6.31
CA THR A 61 -6.94 3.39 -7.59
C THR A 61 -5.82 4.41 -7.43
N ASP A 62 -6.00 5.46 -6.62
CA ASP A 62 -4.97 6.47 -6.33
C ASP A 62 -3.71 5.88 -5.70
N ILE A 63 -3.89 4.87 -4.85
CA ILE A 63 -2.80 4.14 -4.20
C ILE A 63 -2.08 3.26 -5.21
N VAL A 64 -2.81 2.61 -6.12
CA VAL A 64 -2.22 1.83 -7.23
C VAL A 64 -1.29 2.72 -8.05
N PHE A 65 -1.74 3.91 -8.44
CA PHE A 65 -0.92 4.87 -9.18
C PHE A 65 0.31 5.31 -8.39
N THR A 66 0.15 5.59 -7.08
CA THR A 66 1.26 6.00 -6.21
C THR A 66 2.33 4.90 -6.09
N LEU A 67 1.91 3.64 -5.95
CA LEU A 67 2.84 2.51 -5.91
C LEU A 67 3.59 2.36 -7.24
N MET A 68 2.87 2.49 -8.36
CA MET A 68 3.43 2.37 -9.70
C MET A 68 4.44 3.49 -10.02
N ASP A 69 4.17 4.72 -9.56
CA ASP A 69 5.07 5.87 -9.67
C ASP A 69 6.38 5.64 -8.88
N SER A 70 6.29 5.00 -7.71
CA SER A 70 7.46 4.57 -6.92
C SER A 70 8.23 3.38 -7.50
N GLY A 71 7.88 2.91 -8.71
CA GLY A 71 8.55 1.78 -9.34
C GLY A 71 8.11 0.41 -8.80
N ALA A 72 6.93 0.33 -8.16
CA ALA A 72 6.32 -0.97 -7.89
C ALA A 72 6.11 -1.68 -9.24
N SER A 73 6.78 -2.81 -9.39
CA SER A 73 6.68 -3.62 -10.57
C SER A 73 5.33 -4.33 -10.55
N LEU A 74 4.51 -4.07 -11.55
CA LEU A 74 3.32 -4.84 -11.88
C LEU A 74 3.69 -6.24 -12.44
N GLU A 75 4.87 -6.75 -12.10
CA GLU A 75 5.41 -8.03 -12.51
C GLU A 75 4.81 -9.14 -11.65
N TYR A 76 3.50 -9.29 -11.74
CA TYR A 76 2.93 -10.62 -11.86
C TYR A 76 2.15 -10.63 -13.15
N LYS A 77 2.83 -11.13 -14.19
CA LYS A 77 2.17 -12.02 -15.15
C LYS A 77 1.16 -12.83 -14.35
N ASN A 78 -0.12 -12.61 -14.64
CA ASN A 78 -1.15 -13.60 -14.39
C ASN A 78 -0.50 -14.96 -14.62
N ALA A 79 -0.32 -15.76 -13.56
CA ALA A 79 -0.05 -17.18 -13.70
C ALA A 79 -1.31 -17.90 -14.22
N GLN A 80 -1.98 -17.27 -15.19
CA GLN A 80 -3.02 -17.76 -16.07
C GLN A 80 -2.47 -17.82 -17.51
N GLY A 81 -1.16 -18.02 -17.64
CA GLY A 81 -0.53 -18.48 -18.86
C GLY A 81 -0.27 -19.97 -18.78
N ASN A 82 -1.34 -20.77 -18.63
CA ASN A 82 -1.45 -22.13 -19.16
C ASN A 82 -2.89 -22.63 -19.13
#